data_AF-A0A089LUP4-F1
#
_entry.id   AF-A0A089LUP4-F1
#
_cell.length_a   1.000
_cell.length_b   1.000
_cell.length_c   1.000
_cell.angle_alpha   90.00
_cell.angle_beta   90.00
_cell.angle_gamma   90.00
#
_symmetry.space_group_name_H-M   'P 1'
#
loop_
_entity.id
_entity.type
_entity.pdbx_description
1 polymer ?
#
loop_
_entity_poly.entity_id
_entity_poly.type
_entity_poly.pdbx_seq_one_letter_code
_entity_poly.pdbx_strand_id
1 'polypeptide(L)'
;MLHGLDSVVEWPSLLWLFPVLFMFHDFEEILTVEDWAGRNREKVLGALPPFARKALHASMFCGTRRFALDVLYVYGFIVVFTGMAAFFSFYLPFLAALSLFFLHAFTHIFQALYLKMYTPGVWTSILIVLPYSLYAFYRLISSGTADWGDIGGGVLLLLLAGPPLLVLLLKGRAKAYFQ
;
A
#
# COMPACT_ATOMS: atom_id res chain seq x y z
N MET A 1 22.29 16.47 -1.33
CA MET A 1 21.21 15.97 -2.22
C MET A 1 19.84 16.16 -1.58
N LEU A 2 19.57 15.65 -0.38
CA LEU A 2 18.28 15.80 0.30
C LEU A 2 17.91 17.27 0.59
N HIS A 3 18.83 18.10 1.09
CA HIS A 3 18.57 19.53 1.30
C HIS A 3 18.11 20.30 0.03
N GLY A 4 18.52 19.87 -1.16
CA GLY A 4 18.06 20.47 -2.42
C GLY A 4 16.66 20.02 -2.84
N LEU A 5 16.25 18.80 -2.45
CA LEU A 5 14.86 18.36 -2.57
C LEU A 5 13.98 19.11 -1.58
N ASP A 6 14.47 19.34 -0.36
CA ASP A 6 13.72 20.03 0.69
C ASP A 6 13.35 21.47 0.31
N SER A 7 14.23 22.16 -0.42
CA SER A 7 13.98 23.51 -0.91
C SER A 7 13.00 23.60 -2.08
N VAL A 8 12.64 22.48 -2.71
CA VAL A 8 11.73 22.43 -3.86
C VAL A 8 10.39 21.79 -3.49
N VAL A 9 10.43 20.76 -2.63
CA VAL A 9 9.24 20.05 -2.17
C VAL A 9 8.70 20.74 -0.94
N GLU A 10 7.78 21.68 -1.16
CA GLU A 10 7.02 22.35 -0.11
C GLU A 10 6.23 21.35 0.77
N TRP A 11 5.92 21.76 2.00
CA TRP A 11 5.23 20.89 2.96
C TRP A 11 3.89 20.33 2.47
N PRO A 12 2.97 21.13 1.90
CA PRO A 12 1.72 20.61 1.36
C PRO A 12 1.97 19.64 0.18
N SER A 13 2.97 19.93 -0.66
CA SER A 13 3.34 19.08 -1.79
C SER A 13 3.83 17.71 -1.31
N LEU A 14 4.62 17.65 -0.24
CA LEU A 14 5.07 16.38 0.34
C LEU A 14 3.89 15.50 0.76
N LEU A 15 2.90 16.07 1.45
CA LEU A 15 1.71 15.34 1.92
C LEU A 15 0.83 14.89 0.75
N TRP A 16 0.53 15.80 -0.19
CA TRP A 16 -0.32 15.50 -1.35
C TRP A 16 0.34 14.60 -2.40
N LEU A 17 1.67 14.47 -2.41
CA LEU A 17 2.35 13.46 -3.21
C LEU A 17 1.98 12.04 -2.77
N PHE A 18 1.56 11.82 -1.52
CA PHE A 18 1.19 10.48 -1.05
C PHE A 18 0.04 9.87 -1.88
N PRO A 19 -1.17 10.47 -1.94
CA PRO A 19 -2.25 9.92 -2.76
C PRO A 19 -1.91 9.85 -4.25
N VAL A 20 -1.10 10.78 -4.77
CA VAL A 20 -0.69 10.76 -6.18
C VAL A 20 0.17 9.53 -6.48
N LEU A 21 1.21 9.29 -5.68
CA LEU A 21 2.15 8.20 -5.89
C LEU A 21 1.56 6.83 -5.53
N PHE A 22 0.68 6.80 -4.53
CA PHE A 22 -0.18 5.64 -4.28
C PHE A 22 -0.95 5.25 -5.54
N MET A 23 -1.61 6.21 -6.19
CA MET A 23 -2.40 5.91 -7.38
C MET A 23 -1.53 5.45 -8.57
N PHE A 24 -0.31 5.99 -8.74
CA PHE A 24 0.61 5.47 -9.76
C PHE A 24 1.02 4.01 -9.52
N HIS A 25 1.25 3.64 -8.27
CA HIS A 25 1.52 2.26 -7.88
C HIS A 25 0.31 1.36 -8.15
N ASP A 26 -0.86 1.71 -7.61
CA ASP A 26 -2.06 0.90 -7.77
C ASP A 26 -2.59 0.88 -9.22
N PHE A 27 -2.31 1.90 -10.05
CA PHE A 27 -2.60 1.83 -11.49
C PHE A 27 -1.80 0.74 -12.19
N GLU A 28 -0.52 0.55 -11.86
CA GLU A 28 0.26 -0.58 -12.36
C GLU A 28 -0.43 -1.90 -11.98
N GLU A 29 -0.86 -2.03 -10.72
CA GLU A 29 -1.53 -3.23 -10.24
C GLU A 29 -2.89 -3.46 -10.92
N ILE A 30 -3.74 -2.44 -11.02
CA ILE A 30 -5.06 -2.52 -11.68
C ILE A 30 -4.93 -3.05 -13.11
N LEU A 31 -3.89 -2.61 -13.82
CA LEU A 31 -3.64 -3.00 -15.21
C LEU A 31 -3.02 -4.40 -15.35
N THR A 32 -2.39 -4.94 -14.30
CA THR A 32 -1.56 -6.15 -14.41
C THR A 32 -2.03 -7.34 -13.57
N VAL A 33 -2.73 -7.12 -12.45
CA VAL A 33 -3.08 -8.17 -11.47
C VAL A 33 -3.96 -9.26 -12.05
N GLU A 34 -5.02 -8.92 -12.80
CA GLU A 34 -5.95 -9.92 -13.35
C GLU A 34 -5.25 -10.85 -14.34
N ASP A 35 -4.57 -10.26 -15.32
CA ASP A 35 -3.79 -10.96 -16.35
C ASP A 35 -2.67 -11.82 -15.76
N TRP A 36 -1.93 -11.25 -14.80
CA TRP A 36 -0.85 -11.95 -14.13
C TRP A 36 -1.37 -13.12 -13.29
N ALA A 37 -2.47 -12.93 -12.56
CA ALA A 37 -3.09 -13.99 -11.78
C ALA A 37 -3.59 -15.11 -12.69
N GLY A 38 -4.21 -14.79 -13.83
CA GLY A 38 -4.66 -15.79 -14.80
C GLY A 38 -3.53 -16.72 -15.28
N ARG A 39 -2.33 -16.17 -15.50
CA ARG A 39 -1.17 -16.93 -16.00
C ARG A 39 -0.39 -17.67 -14.92
N ASN A 40 -0.42 -17.18 -13.67
CA ASN A 40 0.49 -17.65 -12.61
C ASN A 40 -0.21 -18.29 -11.41
N ARG A 41 -1.55 -18.29 -11.35
CA ARG A 41 -2.33 -18.75 -10.18
C ARG A 41 -1.94 -20.14 -9.68
N GLU A 42 -1.78 -21.13 -10.56
CA GLU A 42 -1.42 -22.49 -10.15
C GLU A 42 -0.07 -22.54 -9.45
N LYS A 43 0.94 -21.85 -10.01
CA LYS A 43 2.28 -21.73 -9.43
C LYS A 43 2.24 -21.04 -8.07
N VAL A 44 1.50 -19.93 -7.98
CA VAL A 44 1.36 -19.14 -6.74
C VAL A 44 0.67 -19.98 -5.66
N LEU A 45 -0.51 -20.54 -5.94
CA LEU A 45 -1.25 -21.37 -4.99
C LEU A 45 -0.46 -22.60 -4.58
N GLY A 46 0.29 -23.22 -5.51
CA GLY A 46 1.17 -24.36 -5.25
C GLY A 46 2.28 -24.04 -4.25
N ALA A 47 2.87 -22.84 -4.31
CA ALA A 47 3.92 -22.38 -3.42
C ALA A 47 3.43 -21.94 -2.02
N LEU A 48 2.13 -21.65 -1.86
CA LEU A 48 1.56 -21.19 -0.60
C LEU A 48 1.28 -22.33 0.39
N PRO A 49 1.49 -22.11 1.71
CA PRO A 49 1.04 -23.05 2.74
C PRO A 49 -0.49 -23.16 2.77
N PRO A 50 -1.07 -24.26 3.29
CA PRO A 50 -2.51 -24.54 3.18
C PRO A 50 -3.43 -23.43 3.69
N PHE A 51 -3.08 -22.80 4.82
CA PHE A 51 -3.88 -21.71 5.39
C PHE A 51 -3.90 -20.48 4.47
N ALA A 52 -2.75 -20.10 3.91
CA ALA A 52 -2.62 -18.95 3.03
C ALA A 52 -3.27 -19.22 1.68
N ARG A 53 -3.11 -20.44 1.16
CA ARG A 53 -3.80 -20.89 -0.05
C ARG A 53 -5.31 -20.74 0.09
N LYS A 54 -5.88 -21.20 1.20
CA LYS A 54 -7.32 -21.07 1.47
C LYS A 54 -7.76 -19.61 1.55
N ALA A 55 -7.00 -18.75 2.22
CA ALA A 55 -7.33 -17.34 2.38
C ALA A 55 -7.22 -16.54 1.06
N LEU A 56 -6.22 -16.84 0.23
CA LEU A 56 -5.91 -16.09 -0.98
C LEU A 56 -6.52 -16.68 -2.25
N HIS A 57 -7.14 -17.87 -2.19
CA HIS A 57 -7.73 -18.53 -3.34
C HIS A 57 -8.66 -17.60 -4.11
N ALA A 58 -9.67 -17.02 -3.45
CA ALA A 58 -10.62 -16.10 -4.08
C ALA A 58 -9.94 -14.84 -4.65
N SER A 59 -8.90 -14.33 -3.98
CA SER A 59 -8.13 -13.18 -4.47
C SER A 59 -7.46 -13.46 -5.81
N MET A 60 -7.07 -14.71 -6.09
CA MET A 60 -6.48 -15.05 -7.38
C MET A 60 -7.46 -15.02 -8.54
N PHE A 61 -8.77 -15.04 -8.29
CA PHE A 61 -9.83 -14.91 -9.31
C PHE A 61 -10.47 -13.51 -9.29
N CYS A 62 -9.86 -12.54 -8.58
CA CYS A 62 -10.36 -11.18 -8.53
C CYS A 62 -10.11 -10.48 -9.88
N GLY A 63 -11.18 -10.10 -10.57
CA GLY A 63 -11.08 -9.31 -11.79
C GLY A 63 -10.80 -7.82 -11.52
N THR A 64 -10.32 -7.10 -12.53
CA THR A 64 -9.88 -5.70 -12.47
C THR A 64 -10.94 -4.79 -11.87
N ARG A 65 -12.24 -4.97 -12.18
CA ARG A 65 -13.32 -4.15 -11.61
C ARG A 65 -13.39 -4.25 -10.09
N ARG A 66 -13.31 -5.46 -9.54
CA ARG A 66 -13.39 -5.66 -8.08
C ARG A 66 -12.12 -5.17 -7.41
N PHE A 67 -10.95 -5.44 -8.01
CA PHE A 67 -9.69 -4.92 -7.53
C PHE A 67 -9.69 -3.38 -7.49
N ALA A 68 -10.14 -2.71 -8.55
CA ALA A 68 -10.28 -1.25 -8.59
C ALA A 68 -11.25 -0.70 -7.53
N LEU A 69 -12.30 -1.43 -7.16
CA LEU A 69 -13.17 -1.05 -6.04
C LEU A 69 -12.43 -1.13 -4.70
N ASP A 70 -11.62 -2.16 -4.47
CA ASP A 70 -10.79 -2.26 -3.26
C ASP A 70 -9.80 -1.08 -3.18
N VAL A 71 -9.14 -0.76 -4.30
CA VAL A 71 -8.24 0.41 -4.42
C VAL A 71 -8.98 1.70 -4.12
N LEU A 72 -10.20 1.88 -4.65
CA LEU A 72 -11.01 3.08 -4.41
C LEU A 72 -11.29 3.29 -2.91
N TYR A 73 -11.60 2.22 -2.16
CA TYR A 73 -11.82 2.32 -0.73
C TYR A 73 -10.56 2.74 0.02
N VAL A 74 -9.42 2.10 -0.28
CA VAL A 74 -8.13 2.42 0.36
C VAL A 74 -7.70 3.86 0.01
N TYR A 75 -7.83 4.24 -1.26
CA TYR A 75 -7.52 5.59 -1.73
C TYR A 75 -8.35 6.67 -1.03
N GLY A 76 -9.65 6.42 -0.84
CA GLY A 76 -10.53 7.34 -0.11
C GLY A 76 -10.02 7.62 1.31
N PHE A 77 -9.58 6.59 2.04
CA PHE A 77 -8.96 6.77 3.36
C PHE A 77 -7.65 7.55 3.28
N ILE A 78 -6.79 7.25 2.31
CA ILE A 78 -5.51 7.97 2.12
C ILE A 78 -5.75 9.46 1.88
N VAL A 79 -6.70 9.82 1.03
CA VAL A 79 -7.05 11.23 0.76
C VAL A 79 -7.57 11.91 2.02
N VAL A 80 -8.47 11.26 2.78
CA VAL A 80 -8.98 11.81 4.04
C VAL A 80 -7.84 12.04 5.04
N PHE A 81 -6.99 11.04 5.26
CA PHE A 81 -5.88 11.15 6.21
C PHE A 81 -4.83 12.18 5.77
N THR A 82 -4.60 12.31 4.46
CA THR A 82 -3.77 13.38 3.90
C THR A 82 -4.38 14.75 4.16
N GLY A 83 -5.70 14.92 3.98
CA GLY A 83 -6.40 16.15 4.32
C GLY A 83 -6.35 16.47 5.81
N MET A 84 -6.47 15.46 6.68
CA MET A 84 -6.33 15.62 8.14
C MET A 84 -4.94 16.15 8.52
N ALA A 85 -3.88 15.59 7.92
CA ALA A 85 -2.51 16.07 8.13
C ALA A 85 -2.31 17.49 7.56
N ALA A 86 -2.74 17.73 6.32
CA ALA A 86 -2.47 18.96 5.59
C ALA A 86 -3.23 20.18 6.12
N PHE A 87 -4.48 20.01 6.57
CA PHE A 87 -5.33 21.12 6.98
C PHE A 87 -5.48 21.27 8.50
N PHE A 88 -5.29 20.18 9.25
CA PHE A 88 -5.54 20.16 10.69
C PHE A 88 -4.34 19.73 11.53
N SER A 89 -3.18 19.50 10.90
CA SER A 89 -1.97 19.02 11.58
C SER A 89 -2.18 17.72 12.36
N PHE A 90 -3.17 16.90 11.96
CA PHE A 90 -3.45 15.62 12.59
C PHE A 90 -2.77 14.49 11.81
N TYR A 91 -1.53 14.19 12.19
CA TYR A 91 -0.63 13.33 11.42
C TYR A 91 -0.74 11.83 11.70
N LEU A 92 -1.30 11.41 12.84
CA LEU A 92 -1.30 10.00 13.24
C LEU A 92 -1.94 9.05 12.20
N PRO A 93 -3.11 9.34 11.61
CA PRO A 93 -3.68 8.49 10.55
C PRO A 93 -2.85 8.51 9.27
N PHE A 94 -2.25 9.65 8.94
CA PHE A 94 -1.35 9.79 7.78
C PHE A 94 -0.10 8.92 7.97
N LEU A 95 0.52 8.96 9.15
CA LEU A 95 1.68 8.13 9.48
C LEU A 95 1.35 6.64 9.44
N ALA A 96 0.16 6.24 9.93
CA ALA A 96 -0.31 4.86 9.83
C ALA A 96 -0.45 4.40 8.37
N ALA A 97 -1.04 5.23 7.51
CA ALA A 97 -1.21 4.93 6.09
C ALA A 97 0.12 4.94 5.33
N LEU A 98 1.02 5.90 5.61
CA LEU A 98 2.36 5.96 5.04
C LEU A 98 3.19 4.73 5.44
N SER A 99 3.04 4.27 6.70
CA SER A 99 3.70 3.07 7.20
C SER A 99 3.17 1.81 6.51
N LEU A 100 1.86 1.71 6.30
CA LEU A 100 1.26 0.63 5.52
C LEU A 100 1.78 0.64 4.08
N PHE A 101 1.81 1.79 3.42
CA PHE A 101 2.30 1.94 2.05
C PHE A 101 3.77 1.54 1.93
N PHE A 102 4.61 1.98 2.86
CA PHE A 102 6.02 1.59 2.94
C PHE A 102 6.18 0.08 3.13
N LEU A 103 5.46 -0.52 4.08
CA LEU A 103 5.51 -1.96 4.34
C LEU A 103 4.96 -2.78 3.17
N HIS A 104 3.95 -2.28 2.46
CA HIS A 104 3.35 -2.91 1.30
C HIS A 104 4.36 -3.13 0.17
N ALA A 105 5.26 -2.18 -0.08
CA ALA A 105 6.33 -2.34 -1.07
C ALA A 105 7.19 -3.59 -0.85
N PHE A 106 7.48 -3.93 0.42
CA PHE A 106 8.25 -5.14 0.74
C PHE A 106 7.46 -6.41 0.45
N THR A 107 6.13 -6.38 0.49
CA THR A 107 5.31 -7.56 0.13
C THR A 107 5.51 -7.91 -1.34
N HIS A 108 5.55 -6.93 -2.24
CA HIS A 108 5.83 -7.12 -3.66
C HIS A 108 7.23 -7.62 -3.92
N ILE A 109 8.23 -6.99 -3.31
CA ILE A 109 9.63 -7.39 -3.45
C ILE A 109 9.81 -8.83 -2.95
N PHE A 110 9.26 -9.16 -1.78
CA PHE A 110 9.31 -10.51 -1.23
C PHE A 110 8.62 -11.52 -2.15
N GLN A 111 7.41 -11.23 -2.65
CA GLN A 111 6.70 -12.13 -3.56
C GLN A 111 7.50 -12.36 -4.85
N ALA A 112 8.08 -11.33 -5.45
CA ALA A 112 8.89 -11.45 -6.65
C ALA A 112 10.13 -12.32 -6.43
N LEU A 113 10.84 -12.12 -5.31
CA LEU A 113 12.01 -12.91 -4.94
C LEU A 113 11.65 -14.37 -4.63
N TYR A 114 10.57 -14.59 -3.87
CA TYR A 114 10.13 -15.92 -3.46
C TYR A 114 9.62 -16.75 -4.64
N LEU A 115 8.82 -16.14 -5.52
CA LEU A 115 8.27 -16.80 -6.72
C LEU A 115 9.27 -16.84 -7.89
N LYS A 116 10.38 -16.10 -7.77
CA LYS A 116 11.43 -15.92 -8.78
C LYS A 116 10.84 -15.46 -10.12
N MET A 117 9.95 -14.48 -10.07
CA MET A 117 9.27 -13.93 -11.23
C MET A 117 8.78 -12.52 -10.95
N TYR A 118 8.45 -11.77 -11.99
CA TYR A 118 7.73 -10.51 -11.86
C TYR A 118 6.41 -10.72 -11.10
N THR A 119 6.08 -9.79 -10.21
CA THR A 119 4.77 -9.67 -9.55
C THR A 119 4.25 -8.25 -9.79
N PRO A 120 2.94 -8.08 -10.01
CA PRO A 120 2.31 -6.76 -10.09
C PRO A 120 2.76 -5.87 -8.93
N GLY A 121 3.14 -4.62 -9.21
CA GLY A 121 3.53 -3.65 -8.20
C GLY A 121 5.01 -3.65 -7.84
N VAL A 122 5.82 -4.62 -8.27
CA VAL A 122 7.24 -4.71 -7.85
C VAL A 122 8.10 -3.56 -8.34
N TRP A 123 7.90 -3.11 -9.59
CA TRP A 123 8.71 -2.04 -10.17
C TRP A 123 8.38 -0.70 -9.54
N THR A 124 7.10 -0.35 -9.44
CA THR A 124 6.69 0.88 -8.77
C THR A 124 6.96 0.83 -7.27
N SER A 125 6.96 -0.34 -6.62
CA SER A 125 7.42 -0.48 -5.24
C SER A 125 8.85 0.01 -5.05
N ILE A 126 9.77 -0.43 -5.91
CA ILE A 126 11.19 -0.08 -5.82
C ILE A 126 11.44 1.37 -6.26
N LEU A 127 10.78 1.81 -7.33
CA LEU A 127 11.08 3.09 -7.98
C LEU A 127 10.26 4.27 -7.47
N ILE A 128 9.08 4.01 -6.89
CA ILE A 128 8.12 5.04 -6.47
C ILE A 128 7.86 4.95 -4.96
N VAL A 129 7.36 3.80 -4.49
CA VAL A 129 6.87 3.65 -3.11
C VAL A 129 8.00 3.82 -2.09
N LEU A 130 9.10 3.08 -2.26
CA LEU A 130 10.24 3.14 -1.33
C LEU A 130 10.91 4.51 -1.30
N PRO A 131 11.31 5.13 -2.45
CA PRO A 131 11.97 6.43 -2.43
C PRO A 131 11.09 7.53 -1.82
N TYR A 132 9.81 7.57 -2.18
CA TYR A 132 8.88 8.54 -1.62
C TYR A 132 8.69 8.35 -0.11
N SER A 133 8.39 7.13 0.33
CA SER A 133 8.08 6.88 1.74
C SER A 133 9.27 7.18 2.63
N LEU A 134 10.48 6.79 2.22
CA LEU A 134 11.72 7.12 2.94
C LEU A 134 11.93 8.63 3.03
N TYR A 135 11.70 9.35 1.93
CA TYR A 135 11.82 10.81 1.91
C TYR A 135 10.78 11.50 2.80
N ALA A 136 9.52 11.03 2.76
CA ALA A 136 8.45 11.55 3.61
C ALA A 136 8.76 11.33 5.10
N PHE A 137 9.17 10.13 5.50
CA PHE A 137 9.60 9.87 6.88
C PHE A 137 10.79 10.75 7.30
N TYR A 138 11.81 10.87 6.44
CA TYR A 138 12.94 11.76 6.69
C TYR A 138 12.49 13.21 6.94
N ARG A 139 11.62 13.76 6.09
CA ARG A 139 11.09 15.13 6.23
C ARG A 139 10.25 15.32 7.49
N LEU A 140 9.40 14.35 7.82
CA LEU A 140 8.54 14.39 9.01
C LEU A 140 9.38 14.39 10.30
N ILE A 141 10.43 13.56 10.36
CA ILE A 141 11.32 13.45 11.51
C ILE A 141 12.25 14.67 11.60
N SER A 142 12.92 15.05 10.51
CA SER A 142 13.91 16.14 10.51
C SER A 142 13.31 17.52 10.77
N SER A 143 12.04 17.73 10.40
CA SER A 143 11.30 18.97 10.73
C SER A 143 10.78 19.00 12.16
N GLY A 144 10.86 17.90 12.91
CA GLY A 144 10.25 17.77 14.24
C GLY A 144 8.72 17.66 14.22
N THR A 145 8.10 17.44 13.06
CA THR A 145 6.65 17.27 12.94
C THR A 145 6.19 15.94 13.52
N ALA A 146 6.99 14.89 13.36
CA ALA A 146 6.74 13.58 13.94
C ALA A 146 8.02 13.02 14.55
N ASP A 147 7.90 12.19 15.57
CA ASP A 147 9.01 11.43 16.11
C ASP A 147 8.81 9.91 15.94
N TRP A 148 9.76 9.12 16.46
CA TRP A 148 9.67 7.67 16.42
C TRP A 148 8.50 7.10 17.23
N GLY A 149 8.04 7.82 18.26
CA GLY A 149 6.85 7.50 19.03
C GLY A 149 5.58 7.66 18.20
N ASP A 150 5.46 8.74 17.43
CA ASP A 150 4.34 8.95 16.52
C ASP A 150 4.27 7.89 15.41
N ILE A 151 5.43 7.55 14.83
CA ILE A 151 5.53 6.47 13.84
C ILE A 151 5.14 5.13 14.48
N GLY A 152 5.65 4.85 15.68
CA GLY A 152 5.28 3.66 16.45
C GLY A 152 3.77 3.61 16.75
N GLY A 153 3.17 4.74 17.09
CA GLY A 153 1.72 4.89 17.28
C GLY A 153 0.94 4.63 16.00
N GLY A 154 1.42 5.13 14.85
CA GLY A 154 0.83 4.86 13.54
C GLY A 154 0.90 3.37 13.16
N VAL A 155 2.03 2.71 13.42
CA VAL A 155 2.19 1.26 13.23
C VAL A 155 1.27 0.48 14.17
N LEU A 156 1.15 0.88 15.44
CA LEU A 156 0.22 0.24 16.38
C LEU A 156 -1.23 0.38 15.90
N LEU A 157 -1.63 1.57 15.46
CA LEU A 157 -2.94 1.80 14.87
C LEU A 157 -3.19 0.88 13.66
N LEU A 158 -2.18 0.75 12.79
CA LEU A 158 -2.23 -0.17 11.65
C LEU A 158 -2.37 -1.64 12.09
N LEU A 159 -1.65 -2.09 13.12
CA LEU A 159 -1.75 -3.46 13.62
C LEU A 159 -3.11 -3.77 14.24
N LEU A 160 -3.78 -2.76 14.82
CA LEU A 160 -5.12 -2.90 15.38
C LEU A 160 -6.21 -2.85 14.31
N ALA A 161 -6.12 -1.91 13.37
CA ALA A 161 -7.16 -1.69 12.35
C ALA A 161 -6.97 -2.53 11.08
N GLY A 162 -5.72 -2.84 10.72
CA GLY A 162 -5.34 -3.53 9.49
C GLY A 162 -5.90 -4.94 9.35
N PRO A 163 -5.75 -5.84 10.35
CA PRO A 163 -6.26 -7.20 10.24
C PRO A 163 -7.79 -7.27 10.06
N PRO A 164 -8.62 -6.51 10.81
CA PRO A 164 -10.06 -6.42 10.53
C PRO A 164 -10.38 -5.98 9.11
N LEU A 165 -9.71 -4.92 8.61
CA LEU A 165 -9.93 -4.41 7.25
C LEU A 165 -9.54 -5.43 6.18
N LEU A 166 -8.41 -6.13 6.36
CA LEU A 166 -7.98 -7.20 5.47
C LEU A 166 -8.98 -8.34 5.43
N VAL A 167 -9.51 -8.77 6.59
CA VAL A 167 -10.54 -9.81 6.66
C VAL A 167 -11.81 -9.39 5.94
N LEU A 168 -12.22 -8.11 6.07
CA LEU A 168 -13.39 -7.59 5.35
C LEU A 168 -13.17 -7.61 3.84
N LEU A 169 -12.00 -7.20 3.35
CA LEU A 169 -11.63 -7.26 1.93
C LEU A 169 -11.64 -8.70 1.41
N LEU A 170 -11.00 -9.63 2.12
CA LEU A 170 -10.96 -11.05 1.72
C LEU A 170 -12.36 -11.67 1.70
N LYS A 171 -13.22 -11.35 2.68
CA LYS A 171 -14.63 -11.78 2.68
C LYS A 171 -15.41 -11.18 1.51
N GLY A 172 -15.18 -9.91 1.17
CA GLY A 172 -15.79 -9.25 0.03
C GLY A 172 -15.43 -9.89 -1.31
N ARG A 173 -14.16 -10.32 -1.46
CA ARG A 173 -13.67 -11.08 -2.62
C ARG A 173 -14.25 -12.49 -2.67
N ALA A 174 -14.24 -13.21 -1.54
CA ALA A 174 -14.82 -14.56 -1.47
C ALA A 174 -16.31 -14.58 -1.81
N LYS A 175 -17.09 -13.61 -1.30
CA LYS A 175 -18.51 -13.47 -1.65
C LYS A 175 -18.71 -13.22 -3.14
N ALA A 176 -17.85 -12.42 -3.76
CA ALA A 176 -17.91 -12.14 -5.20
C ALA A 176 -17.66 -13.39 -6.05
N TYR A 177 -16.75 -14.25 -5.60
CA TYR A 177 -16.32 -15.44 -6.33
C TYR A 177 -17.41 -16.52 -6.44
N PHE A 178 -18.30 -16.60 -5.45
CA PHE A 178 -19.40 -17.57 -5.43
C PHE A 178 -20.71 -17.04 -6.03
N GLN A 179 -20.70 -15.85 -6.63
CA GLN A 179 -21.83 -15.22 -7.32
C GLN A 179 -21.60 -15.23 -8.83
#